data_AF-A0A1C5FXQ2-F1
#
_entry.id   AF-A0A1C5FXQ2-F1
#
_cell.length_a   1.000
_cell.length_b   1.000
_cell.length_c   1.000
_cell.angle_alpha   90.00
_cell.angle_beta   90.00
_cell.angle_gamma   90.00
#
_symmetry.space_group_name_H-M   'P 1'
#
loop_
_entity.id
_entity.type
_entity.pdbx_description
1 polymer ?
#
loop_
_entity_poly.entity_id
_entity_poly.type
_entity_poly.pdbx_seq_one_letter_code
_entity_poly.pdbx_strand_id
1 'polypeptide(L)'
;ADGFGIHPALLDAALHPALLLDTGSDEDRDGGQVRLPFGWNGVSLWAAGASTVRVRLSPHRDGAEGERGLRLMVADAVGDPVLTVDSLVTRPAAVEQLRAAAVRGADGLFVLDWTPLARPMGTDGPVADRDGWAVLAAEGSYPDLDAFLSGLDDGEAGPAVVLAEFPRPDADAVADMAAAGLAMAQRALELVQKWLAEPRLADARLVVVTRDAVAVTDTDGAMDVAAAALWGLLRSAQAENPGRFLLLDLDLDFGSDVDLDVDRALDLHLRDAITQAVDLDEPQLAVRDGQAWVPRLMRASVGSDPEGREGTPAALDPDGTVLVTGGTGTLGGLVAEHLVRTWQVGHLLLVSRRGPDAPGARDLAARLEGLGARVRIAAVDVTDASAVADLVAGVDAEHPLTGVIHATGLLDDAVLTSQTPERLARVWAAKATGAAHLHTATADLPLALFAMFSSAAGVLGSPGQANYAAANAFCDALAAHRQAHGLPGLSVAWGLWAQSSEMTGKLATTDRARMSRSGIAAMSSEKALGLLDAACAQGEPLCVAATIDPAGVAGVDLPVVLRGLVGGRV
;
A
#
# COMPACT_ATOMS: atom_id res chain seq x y z
N ALA A 1 10.38 6.55 -35.05
CA ALA A 1 10.22 5.20 -35.64
C ALA A 1 11.35 4.27 -35.23
N ASP A 2 12.43 4.77 -34.63
CA ASP A 2 13.61 3.95 -34.34
C ASP A 2 13.41 3.15 -33.05
N GLY A 3 13.69 1.83 -33.11
CA GLY A 3 13.70 0.91 -31.98
C GLY A 3 12.61 -0.17 -31.97
N PHE A 4 11.58 -0.08 -32.80
CA PHE A 4 10.52 -1.10 -32.89
C PHE A 4 10.72 -2.02 -34.10
N GLY A 5 10.40 -3.30 -33.94
CA GLY A 5 10.23 -4.24 -35.06
C GLY A 5 9.13 -3.73 -36.02
N ILE A 6 7.90 -3.66 -35.53
CA ILE A 6 6.80 -2.92 -36.14
C ILE A 6 6.31 -1.85 -35.16
N HIS A 7 6.03 -0.63 -35.63
CA HIS A 7 5.56 0.43 -34.76
C HIS A 7 4.20 0.06 -34.13
N PRO A 8 3.99 0.22 -32.80
CA PRO A 8 2.77 -0.23 -32.13
C PRO A 8 1.48 0.34 -32.74
N ALA A 9 1.46 1.62 -33.09
CA ALA A 9 0.30 2.24 -33.76
C ALA A 9 0.04 1.68 -35.17
N LEU A 10 1.09 1.21 -35.87
CA LEU A 10 0.95 0.61 -37.19
C LEU A 10 0.43 -0.82 -37.09
N LEU A 11 0.86 -1.57 -36.07
CA LEU A 11 0.34 -2.89 -35.75
C LEU A 11 -1.12 -2.84 -35.26
N ASP A 12 -1.47 -1.86 -34.43
CA ASP A 12 -2.85 -1.64 -34.00
C ASP A 12 -3.77 -1.35 -35.20
N ALA A 13 -3.37 -0.42 -36.07
CA ALA A 13 -4.10 -0.12 -37.31
C ALA A 13 -4.23 -1.34 -38.23
N ALA A 14 -3.24 -2.24 -38.25
CA ALA A 14 -3.29 -3.48 -39.01
C ALA A 14 -4.40 -4.44 -38.54
N LEU A 15 -4.85 -4.33 -37.29
CA LEU A 15 -5.88 -5.19 -36.71
C LEU A 15 -7.29 -4.63 -36.88
N HIS A 16 -7.48 -3.33 -37.12
CA HIS A 16 -8.80 -2.72 -37.27
C HIS A 16 -9.70 -3.40 -38.32
N PRO A 17 -9.19 -3.88 -39.48
CA PRO A 17 -10.03 -4.58 -40.45
C PRO A 17 -10.59 -5.93 -39.93
N ALA A 18 -10.10 -6.46 -38.81
CA ALA A 18 -10.71 -7.63 -38.16
C ALA A 18 -12.17 -7.39 -37.75
N LEU A 19 -12.55 -6.13 -37.48
CA LEU A 19 -13.93 -5.73 -37.21
C LEU A 19 -14.87 -6.01 -38.39
N LEU A 20 -14.34 -6.02 -39.62
CA LEU A 20 -15.11 -6.31 -40.84
C LEU A 20 -15.26 -7.82 -41.09
N LEU A 21 -14.41 -8.64 -40.47
CA LEU A 21 -14.49 -10.10 -40.50
C LEU A 21 -15.47 -10.64 -39.45
N ASP A 22 -16.05 -9.76 -38.63
CA ASP A 22 -17.08 -10.12 -37.66
C ASP A 22 -18.45 -10.28 -38.36
N THR A 23 -18.66 -11.48 -38.91
CA THR A 23 -19.90 -11.91 -39.56
C THR A 23 -20.83 -12.66 -38.60
N GLY A 24 -20.91 -12.24 -37.33
CA GLY A 24 -21.92 -12.75 -36.38
C GLY A 24 -23.35 -12.59 -36.93
N SER A 25 -24.28 -13.42 -36.45
CA SER A 25 -25.72 -13.22 -36.69
C SER A 25 -26.17 -11.87 -36.13
N ASP A 26 -27.26 -11.30 -36.64
CA ASP A 26 -27.80 -10.03 -36.13
C ASP A 26 -28.11 -10.08 -34.60
N GLU A 27 -28.34 -11.28 -34.04
CA GLU A 27 -28.50 -11.50 -32.59
C GLU A 27 -27.19 -11.30 -31.78
N ASP A 28 -26.01 -11.61 -32.34
CA ASP A 28 -24.71 -11.38 -31.67
C ASP A 28 -24.34 -9.87 -31.66
N ARG A 29 -24.86 -9.11 -32.62
CA ARG A 29 -24.60 -7.66 -32.75
C ARG A 29 -25.46 -6.81 -31.82
N ASP A 30 -26.69 -7.24 -31.54
CA ASP A 30 -27.60 -6.57 -30.60
C ASP A 30 -27.32 -6.94 -29.13
N GLY A 31 -26.60 -8.04 -28.87
CA GLY A 31 -26.33 -8.56 -27.51
C GLY A 31 -25.25 -7.84 -26.69
N GLY A 32 -24.73 -6.70 -27.16
CA GLY A 32 -23.76 -5.90 -26.40
C GLY A 32 -22.43 -6.63 -26.12
N GLN A 33 -21.97 -7.52 -27.00
CA GLN A 33 -20.68 -8.21 -26.85
C GLN A 33 -19.64 -7.68 -27.84
N VAL A 34 -18.41 -7.47 -27.36
CA VAL A 34 -17.24 -7.11 -28.18
C VAL A 34 -16.24 -8.24 -28.11
N ARG A 35 -15.59 -8.56 -29.23
CA ARG A 35 -14.53 -9.57 -29.26
C ARG A 35 -13.19 -8.93 -28.93
N LEU A 36 -12.50 -9.47 -27.94
CA LEU A 36 -11.18 -9.00 -27.51
C LEU A 36 -10.10 -10.03 -27.85
N PRO A 37 -8.90 -9.58 -28.26
CA PRO A 37 -7.73 -10.45 -28.35
C PRO A 37 -7.44 -11.15 -27.02
N PHE A 38 -7.22 -12.46 -27.07
CA PHE A 38 -6.93 -13.30 -25.91
C PHE A 38 -5.54 -13.95 -26.00
N GLY A 39 -5.08 -14.32 -27.20
CA GLY A 39 -3.77 -14.95 -27.36
C GLY A 39 -3.21 -14.86 -28.78
N TRP A 40 -1.89 -14.77 -28.88
CA TRP A 40 -1.14 -14.72 -30.14
C TRP A 40 -0.25 -15.96 -30.26
N ASN A 41 -0.47 -16.76 -31.30
CA ASN A 41 0.25 -18.01 -31.53
C ASN A 41 1.00 -17.97 -32.86
N GLY A 42 2.22 -18.53 -32.88
CA GLY A 42 3.04 -18.59 -34.09
C GLY A 42 3.42 -17.21 -34.62
N VAL A 43 3.86 -16.30 -33.73
CA VAL A 43 4.31 -14.97 -34.12
C VAL A 43 5.75 -15.04 -34.65
N SER A 44 6.00 -14.47 -35.82
CA SER A 44 7.35 -14.34 -36.39
C SER A 44 7.52 -12.94 -36.99
N LEU A 45 8.59 -12.26 -36.56
CA LEU A 45 9.01 -10.98 -37.10
C LEU A 45 10.14 -11.20 -38.11
N TRP A 46 9.97 -10.70 -39.33
CA TRP A 46 10.87 -10.95 -40.46
C TRP A 46 11.70 -9.72 -40.83
N ALA A 47 11.15 -8.52 -40.65
CA ALA A 47 11.81 -7.26 -40.95
C ALA A 47 11.38 -6.16 -39.96
N ALA A 48 12.23 -5.14 -39.81
CA ALA A 48 11.98 -3.99 -38.94
C ALA A 48 12.02 -2.65 -39.70
N GLY A 49 11.42 -1.61 -39.12
CA GLY A 49 11.52 -0.24 -39.65
C GLY A 49 10.55 0.09 -40.80
N ALA A 50 9.57 -0.78 -41.07
CA ALA A 50 8.51 -0.48 -42.04
C ALA A 50 7.65 0.70 -41.57
N SER A 51 7.59 1.77 -42.37
CA SER A 51 6.74 2.93 -42.14
C SER A 51 5.38 2.82 -42.84
N THR A 52 5.22 1.83 -43.71
CA THR A 52 3.98 1.53 -44.44
C THR A 52 3.90 0.02 -44.64
N VAL A 53 2.75 -0.58 -44.36
CA VAL A 53 2.52 -2.02 -44.48
C VAL A 53 1.25 -2.34 -45.25
N ARG A 54 1.22 -3.53 -45.82
CA ARG A 54 0.02 -4.18 -46.37
C ARG A 54 -0.34 -5.35 -45.48
N VAL A 55 -1.62 -5.50 -45.21
CA VAL A 55 -2.11 -6.46 -44.23
C VAL A 55 -3.10 -7.40 -44.88
N ARG A 56 -2.92 -8.69 -44.63
CA ARG A 56 -3.89 -9.73 -44.95
C ARG A 56 -4.33 -10.40 -43.65
N LEU A 57 -5.63 -10.31 -43.39
CA LEU A 57 -6.31 -11.04 -42.33
C LEU A 57 -7.16 -12.16 -42.97
N SER A 58 -7.09 -13.36 -42.41
CA SER A 58 -7.97 -14.46 -42.82
C SER A 58 -8.46 -15.26 -41.62
N PRO A 59 -9.73 -15.72 -41.62
CA PRO A 59 -10.23 -16.59 -40.57
C PRO A 59 -9.36 -17.84 -40.39
N HIS A 60 -9.07 -18.20 -39.16
CA HIS A 60 -8.36 -19.43 -38.78
C HIS A 60 -9.28 -20.26 -37.89
N ARG A 61 -9.57 -21.50 -38.30
CA ARG A 61 -10.43 -22.41 -37.53
C ARG A 61 -9.55 -23.23 -36.59
N ASP A 62 -9.19 -22.62 -35.46
CA ASP A 62 -8.73 -23.32 -34.25
C ASP A 62 -9.19 -22.50 -33.04
N GLY A 63 -9.81 -23.18 -32.08
CA GLY A 63 -10.32 -22.56 -30.85
C GLY A 63 -11.43 -23.38 -30.22
N ALA A 64 -11.61 -23.23 -28.90
CA ALA A 64 -12.72 -23.83 -28.17
C ALA A 64 -14.07 -23.20 -28.62
N GLU A 65 -15.19 -23.81 -28.23
CA GLU A 65 -16.52 -23.29 -28.56
C GLU A 65 -16.67 -21.85 -28.05
N GLY A 66 -16.98 -20.92 -28.97
CA GLY A 66 -17.07 -19.48 -28.67
C GLY A 66 -15.80 -18.66 -28.96
N GLU A 67 -14.64 -19.28 -29.21
CA GLU A 67 -13.41 -18.60 -29.63
C GLU A 67 -13.36 -18.39 -31.15
N ARG A 68 -12.63 -17.36 -31.61
CA ARG A 68 -12.36 -17.15 -33.03
C ARG A 68 -10.89 -16.88 -33.27
N GLY A 69 -10.26 -17.67 -34.14
CA GLY A 69 -8.89 -17.47 -34.61
C GLY A 69 -8.83 -16.59 -35.86
N LEU A 70 -7.84 -15.70 -35.91
CA LEU A 70 -7.49 -14.90 -37.09
C LEU A 70 -6.01 -15.11 -37.43
N ARG A 71 -5.71 -15.40 -38.70
CA ARG A 71 -4.34 -15.36 -39.20
C ARG A 71 -4.00 -13.96 -39.68
N LEU A 72 -2.86 -13.43 -39.26
CA LEU A 72 -2.35 -12.11 -39.67
C LEU A 72 -1.06 -12.26 -40.47
N MET A 73 -1.02 -11.65 -41.65
CA MET A 73 0.19 -11.51 -42.44
C MET A 73 0.39 -10.04 -42.80
N VAL A 74 1.50 -9.47 -42.34
CA VAL A 74 1.93 -8.10 -42.59
C VAL A 74 3.11 -8.14 -43.54
N ALA A 75 3.00 -7.44 -44.65
CA ALA A 75 4.08 -7.25 -45.61
C ALA A 75 4.39 -5.75 -45.76
N ASP A 76 5.56 -5.41 -46.28
CA ASP A 76 5.90 -4.03 -46.58
C ASP A 76 5.20 -3.53 -47.88
N ALA A 77 5.60 -2.35 -48.35
CA ALA A 77 5.03 -1.75 -49.55
C ALA A 77 5.33 -2.54 -50.85
N VAL A 78 6.41 -3.33 -50.88
CA VAL A 78 6.85 -4.12 -52.04
C VAL A 78 6.40 -5.58 -51.97
N GLY A 79 5.92 -6.03 -50.80
CA GLY A 79 5.32 -7.34 -50.58
C GLY A 79 6.18 -8.31 -49.77
N ASP A 80 7.33 -7.86 -49.24
CA ASP A 80 8.18 -8.68 -48.41
C ASP A 80 7.59 -8.83 -47.00
N PRO A 81 7.65 -10.03 -46.38
CA PRO A 81 7.04 -10.27 -45.08
C PRO A 81 7.72 -9.42 -43.99
N VAL A 82 6.89 -8.80 -43.14
CA VAL A 82 7.31 -8.01 -41.96
C VAL A 82 6.94 -8.75 -40.69
N LEU A 83 5.69 -9.21 -40.57
CA LEU A 83 5.18 -9.94 -39.40
C LEU A 83 4.19 -11.02 -39.86
N THR A 84 4.30 -12.23 -39.33
CA THR A 84 3.30 -13.27 -39.48
C THR A 84 2.81 -13.73 -38.11
N VAL A 85 1.51 -13.99 -38.00
CA VAL A 85 0.87 -14.58 -36.82
C VAL A 85 -0.02 -15.70 -37.33
N ASP A 86 0.26 -16.91 -36.88
CA ASP A 86 -0.50 -18.08 -37.33
C ASP A 86 -1.92 -18.09 -36.76
N SER A 87 -2.10 -17.70 -35.49
CA SER A 87 -3.43 -17.57 -34.88
C SER A 87 -3.49 -16.49 -33.79
N LEU A 88 -4.31 -15.47 -34.03
CA LEU A 88 -4.79 -14.49 -33.06
C LEU A 88 -6.16 -14.96 -32.56
N VAL A 89 -6.22 -15.46 -31.32
CA VAL A 89 -7.45 -15.94 -30.68
C VAL A 89 -8.20 -14.75 -30.10
N THR A 90 -9.50 -14.67 -30.36
CA THR A 90 -10.40 -13.65 -29.81
C THR A 90 -11.57 -14.29 -29.07
N ARG A 91 -11.99 -13.66 -27.97
CA ARG A 91 -13.10 -14.11 -27.12
C ARG A 91 -14.18 -13.02 -26.98
N PRO A 92 -15.46 -13.39 -26.87
CA PRO A 92 -16.52 -12.41 -26.62
C PRO A 92 -16.43 -11.90 -25.17
N ALA A 93 -16.65 -10.61 -24.98
CA ALA A 93 -16.75 -9.94 -23.70
C ALA A 93 -17.96 -9.01 -23.71
N ALA A 94 -18.76 -9.01 -22.64
CA ALA A 94 -19.92 -8.12 -22.53
C ALA A 94 -19.48 -6.66 -22.34
N VAL A 95 -20.06 -5.74 -23.11
CA VAL A 95 -19.82 -4.29 -23.04
C VAL A 95 -20.17 -3.76 -21.65
N GLU A 96 -21.20 -4.29 -21.00
CA GLU A 96 -21.57 -3.97 -19.63
C GLU A 96 -20.50 -4.41 -18.63
N GLN A 97 -19.87 -5.57 -18.83
CA GLN A 97 -18.74 -6.01 -18.00
C GLN A 97 -17.51 -5.13 -18.21
N LEU A 98 -17.25 -4.69 -19.44
CA LEU A 98 -16.16 -3.77 -19.80
C LEU A 98 -16.40 -2.35 -19.29
N ARG A 99 -17.63 -1.83 -19.40
CA ARG A 99 -18.03 -0.52 -18.84
C ARG A 99 -17.96 -0.54 -17.33
N ALA A 100 -18.46 -1.60 -16.70
CA ALA A 100 -18.35 -1.74 -15.28
C ALA A 100 -16.88 -1.96 -14.89
N ALA A 101 -16.04 -2.69 -15.62
CA ALA A 101 -14.58 -2.73 -15.38
C ALA A 101 -13.90 -1.35 -15.52
N ALA A 102 -14.35 -0.52 -16.48
CA ALA A 102 -13.89 0.85 -16.67
C ALA A 102 -14.38 1.83 -15.58
N VAL A 103 -15.47 1.48 -14.89
CA VAL A 103 -16.00 2.19 -13.71
C VAL A 103 -15.45 1.59 -12.40
N ARG A 104 -14.97 0.33 -12.40
CA ARG A 104 -14.67 -0.53 -11.21
C ARG A 104 -13.25 -0.44 -10.64
N GLY A 105 -12.50 0.60 -10.97
CA GLY A 105 -11.34 1.00 -10.19
C GLY A 105 -11.23 2.49 -10.32
N ALA A 106 -11.50 3.25 -9.26
CA ALA A 106 -11.16 4.67 -9.27
C ALA A 106 -9.67 4.75 -9.62
N ASP A 107 -9.33 5.27 -10.80
CA ASP A 107 -7.96 5.20 -11.32
C ASP A 107 -7.01 5.89 -10.34
N GLY A 108 -6.28 5.08 -9.58
CA GLY A 108 -5.42 5.53 -8.49
C GLY A 108 -5.77 5.01 -7.09
N LEU A 109 -6.74 4.10 -6.94
CA LEU A 109 -7.00 3.37 -5.69
C LEU A 109 -6.41 1.95 -5.75
N PHE A 110 -5.67 1.58 -4.70
CA PHE A 110 -4.97 0.31 -4.60
C PHE A 110 -5.12 -0.30 -3.20
N VAL A 111 -4.96 -1.61 -3.11
CA VAL A 111 -4.90 -2.37 -1.85
C VAL A 111 -3.58 -3.14 -1.81
N LEU A 112 -3.09 -3.41 -0.59
CA LEU A 112 -1.93 -4.28 -0.39
C LEU A 112 -2.46 -5.71 -0.26
N ASP A 113 -2.11 -6.55 -1.23
CA ASP A 113 -2.50 -7.96 -1.28
C ASP A 113 -1.27 -8.84 -1.00
N TRP A 114 -1.47 -9.98 -0.35
CA TRP A 114 -0.41 -10.93 -0.06
C TRP A 114 -0.55 -12.14 -0.98
N THR A 115 0.43 -12.32 -1.85
CA THR A 115 0.42 -13.41 -2.83
C THR A 115 1.37 -14.53 -2.40
N PRO A 116 1.02 -15.81 -2.61
CA PRO A 116 1.93 -16.91 -2.30
C PRO A 116 3.28 -16.73 -3.01
N LEU A 117 4.38 -16.92 -2.27
CA LEU A 117 5.71 -16.92 -2.85
C LEU A 117 5.84 -18.10 -3.82
N ALA A 118 6.03 -17.81 -5.10
CA ALA A 118 6.11 -18.84 -6.13
C ALA A 118 7.34 -19.73 -5.92
N ARG A 119 7.12 -21.03 -5.71
CA ARG A 119 8.20 -22.01 -5.62
C ARG A 119 8.69 -22.38 -7.02
N PRO A 120 9.98 -22.21 -7.36
CA PRO A 120 10.52 -22.71 -8.61
C PRO A 120 10.26 -24.22 -8.70
N MET A 121 9.63 -24.67 -9.79
CA MET A 121 9.48 -26.10 -10.04
C MET A 121 10.87 -26.73 -10.21
N GLY A 122 11.21 -27.72 -9.37
CA GLY A 122 12.43 -28.53 -9.51
C GLY A 122 13.51 -28.36 -8.44
N THR A 123 13.28 -27.57 -7.38
CA THR A 123 14.17 -27.54 -6.20
C THR A 123 13.65 -28.47 -5.11
N ASP A 124 13.59 -29.78 -5.39
CA ASP A 124 13.34 -30.84 -4.39
C ASP A 124 14.67 -31.35 -3.80
N GLY A 125 15.53 -30.42 -3.40
CA GLY A 125 16.77 -30.72 -2.69
C GLY A 125 16.90 -29.79 -1.49
N PRO A 126 17.43 -30.25 -0.34
CA PRO A 126 17.70 -29.37 0.78
C PRO A 126 18.57 -28.22 0.28
N VAL A 127 18.13 -26.99 0.56
CA VAL A 127 18.96 -25.79 0.37
C VAL A 127 20.28 -26.08 1.08
N ALA A 128 21.41 -25.84 0.39
CA ALA A 128 22.72 -26.00 1.00
C ALA A 128 22.71 -25.21 2.32
N ASP A 129 22.94 -25.90 3.44
CA ASP A 129 23.06 -25.29 4.76
C ASP A 129 24.11 -24.19 4.62
N ARG A 130 23.67 -22.94 4.54
CA ARG A 130 24.60 -21.81 4.59
C ARG A 130 25.02 -21.79 6.04
N ASP A 131 26.15 -22.45 6.32
CA ASP A 131 26.81 -22.39 7.62
C ASP A 131 26.80 -20.93 8.13
N GLY A 132 26.25 -20.72 9.32
CA GLY A 132 26.26 -19.43 10.02
C GLY A 132 24.94 -18.66 9.94
N TRP A 133 23.97 -19.04 10.77
CA TRP A 133 22.83 -18.21 11.17
C TRP A 133 22.95 -17.87 12.65
N ALA A 134 22.52 -16.68 13.05
CA ALA A 134 22.43 -16.29 14.46
C ALA A 134 21.05 -15.70 14.78
N VAL A 135 20.62 -15.84 16.03
CA VAL A 135 19.36 -15.30 16.52
C VAL A 135 19.64 -14.37 17.69
N LEU A 136 19.15 -13.13 17.59
CA LEU A 136 19.11 -12.13 18.65
C LEU A 136 17.74 -12.21 19.32
N ALA A 137 17.72 -12.78 20.53
CA ALA A 137 16.52 -12.99 21.32
C ALA A 137 16.86 -12.85 22.80
N ALA A 138 15.99 -12.18 23.57
CA ALA A 138 16.26 -11.82 24.97
C ALA A 138 16.64 -13.03 25.85
N GLU A 139 16.06 -14.20 25.60
CA GLU A 139 16.32 -15.46 26.33
C GLU A 139 17.28 -16.42 25.59
N GLY A 140 17.89 -15.96 24.48
CA GLY A 140 18.77 -16.75 23.63
C GLY A 140 20.27 -16.62 23.94
N SER A 141 21.11 -17.26 23.11
CA SER A 141 22.58 -17.17 23.22
C SER A 141 23.13 -15.76 22.99
N TYR A 142 22.40 -14.95 22.23
CA TYR A 142 22.71 -13.54 21.99
C TYR A 142 21.50 -12.68 22.37
N PRO A 143 21.48 -12.07 23.57
CA PRO A 143 20.35 -11.26 24.02
C PRO A 143 20.18 -9.95 23.23
N ASP A 144 21.27 -9.44 22.64
CA ASP A 144 21.28 -8.23 21.84
C ASP A 144 22.44 -8.24 20.82
N LEU A 145 22.49 -7.20 19.99
CA LEU A 145 23.53 -7.02 18.98
C LEU A 145 24.92 -6.87 19.61
N ASP A 146 25.04 -6.21 20.77
CA ASP A 146 26.34 -5.94 21.40
C ASP A 146 26.97 -7.24 21.93
N ALA A 147 26.15 -8.13 22.50
CA ALA A 147 26.54 -9.49 22.91
C ALA A 147 26.95 -10.35 21.70
N PHE A 148 26.19 -10.27 20.60
CA PHE A 148 26.53 -10.97 19.36
C PHE A 148 27.87 -10.48 18.78
N LEU A 149 28.07 -9.17 18.67
CA LEU A 149 29.30 -8.58 18.13
C LEU A 149 30.54 -8.89 18.98
N SER A 150 30.37 -9.05 20.29
CA SER A 150 31.44 -9.43 21.21
C SER A 150 31.86 -10.89 21.06
N GLY A 151 30.98 -11.74 20.53
CA GLY A 151 31.24 -13.15 20.26
C GLY A 151 31.78 -13.44 18.86
N LEU A 152 31.89 -12.43 17.98
CA LEU A 152 32.49 -12.59 16.66
C LEU A 152 34.02 -12.51 16.76
N ASP A 153 34.70 -13.58 16.36
CA ASP A 153 36.16 -13.63 16.28
C ASP A 153 36.68 -12.76 15.11
N ASP A 154 37.79 -12.05 15.35
CA ASP A 154 38.43 -11.23 14.32
C ASP A 154 38.99 -12.10 13.18
N GLY A 155 38.38 -12.01 12.00
CA GLY A 155 38.86 -12.66 10.77
C GLY A 155 38.12 -13.93 10.35
N GLU A 156 37.13 -14.40 11.12
CA GLU A 156 36.18 -15.40 10.64
C GLU A 156 35.04 -14.74 9.83
N ALA A 157 34.50 -15.47 8.85
CA ALA A 157 33.31 -15.02 8.13
C ALA A 157 32.12 -15.08 9.10
N GLY A 158 31.57 -13.93 9.47
CA GLY A 158 30.37 -13.84 10.30
C GLY A 158 29.15 -14.51 9.62
N PRO A 159 28.06 -14.77 10.37
CA PRO A 159 26.88 -15.40 9.82
C PRO A 159 26.29 -14.57 8.68
N ALA A 160 25.84 -15.25 7.62
CA ALA A 160 25.23 -14.60 6.47
C ALA A 160 23.85 -13.99 6.81
N VAL A 161 23.17 -14.57 7.80
CA VAL A 161 21.82 -14.18 8.23
C VAL A 161 21.78 -14.06 9.76
N VAL A 162 21.26 -12.93 10.25
CA VAL A 162 21.00 -12.71 11.67
C VAL A 162 19.53 -12.37 11.85
N LEU A 163 18.81 -13.16 12.66
CA LEU A 163 17.42 -12.92 13.01
C LEU A 163 17.36 -12.04 14.25
N ALA A 164 16.52 -11.02 14.26
CA ALA A 164 16.25 -10.20 15.43
C ALA A 164 14.75 -10.20 15.72
N GLU A 165 14.39 -10.78 16.85
CA GLU A 165 12.99 -10.92 17.26
C GLU A 165 12.47 -9.64 17.93
N PHE A 166 11.28 -9.22 17.53
CA PHE A 166 10.50 -8.18 18.19
C PHE A 166 9.20 -8.80 18.71
N PRO A 167 9.15 -9.20 19.99
CA PRO A 167 7.99 -9.86 20.55
C PRO A 167 6.79 -8.92 20.61
N ARG A 168 5.60 -9.51 20.49
CA ARG A 168 4.32 -8.81 20.67
C ARG A 168 4.26 -8.21 22.07
N PRO A 169 3.99 -6.90 22.21
CA PRO A 169 3.85 -6.30 23.53
C PRO A 169 2.57 -6.78 24.19
N ASP A 170 2.63 -6.96 25.51
CA ASP A 170 1.45 -7.16 26.35
C ASP A 170 0.73 -5.81 26.53
N ALA A 171 -0.10 -5.45 25.55
CA ALA A 171 -0.83 -4.18 25.50
C ALA A 171 -2.23 -4.37 24.91
N ASP A 172 -3.26 -4.22 25.74
CA ASP A 172 -4.66 -4.39 25.35
C ASP A 172 -5.30 -3.07 24.88
N ALA A 173 -4.99 -1.95 25.54
CA ALA A 173 -5.56 -0.66 25.17
C ALA A 173 -4.78 -0.03 24.02
N VAL A 174 -5.49 0.57 23.06
CA VAL A 174 -4.85 1.24 21.89
C VAL A 174 -3.87 2.34 22.30
N ALA A 175 -4.10 3.02 23.43
CA ALA A 175 -3.15 3.99 23.97
C ALA A 175 -1.81 3.33 24.39
N ASP A 176 -1.88 2.15 25.01
CA ASP A 176 -0.70 1.37 25.40
C ASP A 176 -0.01 0.77 24.17
N MET A 177 -0.78 0.31 23.17
CA MET A 177 -0.25 -0.11 21.87
C MET A 177 0.51 1.03 21.18
N ALA A 178 0.02 2.27 21.25
CA ALA A 178 0.72 3.44 20.71
C ALA A 178 2.03 3.74 21.45
N ALA A 179 2.07 3.59 22.77
CA ALA A 179 3.30 3.75 23.55
C ALA A 179 4.30 2.61 23.23
N ALA A 180 3.82 1.37 23.17
CA ALA A 180 4.62 0.20 22.83
C ALA A 180 5.18 0.28 21.40
N GLY A 181 4.39 0.72 20.43
CA GLY A 181 4.81 0.93 19.05
C GLY A 181 5.92 1.96 18.91
N LEU A 182 5.85 3.08 19.65
CA LEU A 182 6.93 4.07 19.68
C LEU A 182 8.22 3.47 20.26
N ALA A 183 8.13 2.78 21.40
CA ALA A 183 9.28 2.13 22.02
C ALA A 183 9.89 1.06 21.10
N MET A 184 9.05 0.30 20.39
CA MET A 184 9.48 -0.69 19.41
C MET A 184 10.21 -0.06 18.23
N ALA A 185 9.66 1.01 17.64
CA ALA A 185 10.30 1.75 16.56
C ALA A 185 11.64 2.39 17.00
N GLN A 186 11.75 2.87 18.25
CA GLN A 186 12.99 3.41 18.80
C GLN A 186 14.07 2.32 18.95
N ARG A 187 13.72 1.15 19.49
CA ARG A 187 14.64 0.00 19.59
C ARG A 187 15.12 -0.47 18.22
N ALA A 188 14.21 -0.54 17.25
CA ALA A 188 14.58 -0.91 15.89
C ALA A 188 15.45 0.12 15.18
N LEU A 189 15.20 1.41 15.43
CA LEU A 189 16.08 2.47 14.93
C LEU A 189 17.50 2.28 15.46
N GLU A 190 17.65 2.06 16.77
CA GLU A 190 18.96 1.81 17.38
C GLU A 190 19.63 0.57 16.81
N LEU A 191 18.91 -0.56 16.73
CA LEU A 191 19.41 -1.82 16.18
C LEU A 191 19.93 -1.63 14.76
N VAL A 192 19.13 -1.00 13.90
CA VAL A 192 19.49 -0.80 12.49
C VAL A 192 20.65 0.18 12.34
N GLN A 193 20.70 1.25 13.14
CA GLN A 193 21.82 2.19 13.11
C GLN A 193 23.12 1.51 13.52
N LYS A 194 23.11 0.70 14.59
CA LYS A 194 24.28 -0.08 15.02
C LYS A 194 24.68 -1.11 13.96
N TRP A 195 23.71 -1.84 13.40
CA TRP A 195 23.93 -2.82 12.33
C TRP A 195 24.62 -2.21 11.11
N LEU A 196 24.16 -1.04 10.66
CA LEU A 196 24.76 -0.34 9.51
C LEU A 196 26.14 0.25 9.81
N ALA A 197 26.43 0.56 11.07
CA ALA A 197 27.71 1.10 11.50
C ALA A 197 28.82 0.04 11.64
N GLU A 198 28.46 -1.25 11.71
CA GLU A 198 29.41 -2.36 11.90
C GLU A 198 29.93 -2.90 10.55
N PRO A 199 31.22 -2.70 10.21
CA PRO A 199 31.78 -3.16 8.95
C PRO A 199 31.80 -4.69 8.79
N ARG A 200 31.91 -5.45 9.90
CA ARG A 200 31.90 -6.93 9.86
C ARG A 200 30.56 -7.50 9.38
N LEU A 201 29.50 -6.70 9.40
CA LEU A 201 28.14 -7.08 8.99
C LEU A 201 27.73 -6.49 7.64
N ALA A 202 28.70 -6.00 6.84
CA ALA A 202 28.43 -5.40 5.54
C ALA A 202 27.77 -6.38 4.56
N ASP A 203 28.19 -7.65 4.58
CA ASP A 203 27.70 -8.73 3.71
C ASP A 203 26.59 -9.57 4.37
N ALA A 204 26.31 -9.34 5.66
CA ALA A 204 25.26 -10.03 6.39
C ALA A 204 23.89 -9.36 6.19
N ARG A 205 22.83 -10.17 6.27
CA ARG A 205 21.44 -9.71 6.23
C ARG A 205 20.79 -9.79 7.59
N LEU A 206 20.18 -8.68 8.02
CA LEU A 206 19.37 -8.64 9.24
C LEU A 206 17.92 -8.98 8.88
N VAL A 207 17.41 -10.09 9.41
CA VAL A 207 16.01 -10.49 9.32
C VAL A 207 15.31 -10.01 10.58
N VAL A 208 14.37 -9.07 10.44
CA VAL A 208 13.57 -8.61 11.59
C VAL A 208 12.29 -9.41 11.64
N VAL A 209 12.09 -10.10 12.76
CA VAL A 209 10.98 -11.04 12.98
C VAL A 209 9.92 -10.39 13.85
N THR A 210 8.68 -10.38 13.37
CA THR A 210 7.49 -9.92 14.08
C THR A 210 6.41 -11.00 14.09
N ARG A 211 5.36 -10.77 14.87
CA ARG A 211 4.13 -11.56 14.83
C ARG A 211 2.92 -10.69 14.56
N ASP A 212 2.00 -11.21 13.74
CA ASP A 212 0.71 -10.60 13.40
C ASP A 212 0.82 -9.12 13.00
N ALA A 213 1.99 -8.66 12.53
CA ALA A 213 2.22 -7.26 12.18
C ALA A 213 1.50 -6.87 10.88
N VAL A 214 1.10 -7.88 10.09
CA VAL A 214 0.44 -7.74 8.79
C VAL A 214 -0.73 -8.71 8.70
N ALA A 215 -1.83 -8.26 8.08
CA ALA A 215 -2.92 -9.15 7.70
C ALA A 215 -2.63 -9.77 6.33
N VAL A 216 -2.52 -11.09 6.29
CA VAL A 216 -2.18 -11.89 5.10
C VAL A 216 -3.42 -12.57 4.53
N THR A 217 -4.25 -13.13 5.42
CA THR A 217 -5.47 -13.87 5.05
C THR A 217 -6.68 -13.33 5.79
N ASP A 218 -7.88 -13.58 5.26
CA ASP A 218 -9.15 -13.23 5.92
C ASP A 218 -9.38 -13.99 7.25
N THR A 219 -8.60 -15.06 7.48
CA THR A 219 -8.65 -15.86 8.70
C THR A 219 -7.61 -15.44 9.74
N ASP A 220 -6.75 -14.47 9.43
CA ASP A 220 -5.78 -13.95 10.39
C ASP A 220 -6.48 -13.33 11.60
N GLY A 221 -5.85 -13.47 12.77
CA GLY A 221 -6.32 -12.84 14.00
C GLY A 221 -6.16 -11.32 14.01
N ALA A 222 -6.40 -10.73 15.18
CA ALA A 222 -6.21 -9.30 15.36
C ALA A 222 -4.72 -8.91 15.20
N MET A 223 -4.46 -8.00 14.26
CA MET A 223 -3.12 -7.47 13.98
C MET A 223 -2.46 -6.83 15.21
N ASP A 224 -1.15 -7.02 15.35
CA ASP A 224 -0.30 -6.26 16.26
C ASP A 224 -0.01 -4.86 15.68
N VAL A 225 -0.75 -3.87 16.17
CA VAL A 225 -0.64 -2.47 15.75
C VAL A 225 0.74 -1.86 16.07
N ALA A 226 1.40 -2.32 17.15
CA ALA A 226 2.74 -1.84 17.52
C ALA A 226 3.80 -2.38 16.55
N ALA A 227 3.72 -3.66 16.21
CA ALA A 227 4.62 -4.29 15.24
C ALA A 227 4.41 -3.77 13.80
N ALA A 228 3.18 -3.43 13.41
CA ALA A 228 2.93 -2.78 12.12
C ALA A 228 3.69 -1.45 11.97
N ALA A 229 3.84 -0.69 13.07
CA ALA A 229 4.61 0.55 13.06
C ALA A 229 6.10 0.33 12.82
N LEU A 230 6.66 -0.74 13.39
CA LEU A 230 8.02 -1.21 13.12
C LEU A 230 8.23 -1.51 11.63
N TRP A 231 7.26 -2.16 10.97
CA TRP A 231 7.31 -2.42 9.53
C TRP A 231 7.38 -1.13 8.70
N GLY A 232 6.62 -0.10 9.06
CA GLY A 232 6.70 1.21 8.39
C GLY A 232 8.12 1.82 8.43
N LEU A 233 8.77 1.76 9.60
CA LEU A 233 10.16 2.21 9.76
C LEU A 233 11.11 1.41 8.85
N LEU A 234 11.01 0.09 8.89
CA LEU A 234 11.94 -0.81 8.20
C LEU A 234 11.75 -0.83 6.69
N ARG A 235 10.54 -0.58 6.18
CA ARG A 235 10.33 -0.34 4.74
C ARG A 235 11.10 0.87 4.24
N SER A 236 11.22 1.93 5.05
CA SER A 236 12.07 3.08 4.71
C SER A 236 13.56 2.73 4.82
N ALA A 237 13.95 1.92 5.81
CA ALA A 237 15.32 1.42 5.93
C ALA A 237 15.75 0.55 4.73
N GLN A 238 14.84 -0.30 4.22
CA GLN A 238 15.02 -1.10 3.01
C GLN A 238 15.20 -0.22 1.77
N ALA A 239 14.41 0.85 1.64
CA ALA A 239 14.54 1.79 0.54
C ALA A 239 15.86 2.59 0.58
N GLU A 240 16.41 2.85 1.76
CA GLU A 240 17.73 3.49 1.92
C GLU A 240 18.91 2.53 1.76
N ASN A 241 18.74 1.26 2.13
CA ASN A 241 19.81 0.26 2.15
C ASN A 241 19.31 -1.07 1.52
N PRO A 242 19.15 -1.12 0.18
CA PRO A 242 18.69 -2.32 -0.51
C PRO A 242 19.54 -3.54 -0.16
N GLY A 243 18.90 -4.69 0.05
CA GLY A 243 19.57 -5.96 0.35
C GLY A 243 20.04 -6.15 1.81
N ARG A 244 20.08 -5.10 2.65
CA ARG A 244 20.58 -5.22 4.03
C ARG A 244 19.58 -5.77 5.03
N PHE A 245 18.28 -5.63 4.75
CA PHE A 245 17.20 -6.01 5.65
C PHE A 245 16.19 -6.95 4.97
N LEU A 246 15.57 -7.83 5.75
CA LEU A 246 14.41 -8.62 5.39
C LEU A 246 13.39 -8.53 6.53
N LEU A 247 12.12 -8.29 6.21
CA LEU A 247 11.02 -8.32 7.18
C LEU A 247 10.33 -9.68 7.11
N LEU A 248 10.11 -10.29 8.28
CA LEU A 248 9.46 -11.58 8.42
C LEU A 248 8.36 -11.47 9.46
N ASP A 249 7.11 -11.74 9.07
CA ASP A 249 6.00 -11.87 10.00
C ASP A 249 5.55 -13.32 10.15
N LEU A 250 5.30 -13.76 11.38
CA LEU A 250 4.89 -15.12 11.72
C LEU A 250 3.51 -15.14 12.39
N ASP A 251 2.86 -16.30 12.39
CA ASP A 251 1.63 -16.62 13.11
C ASP A 251 1.85 -17.47 14.38
N LEU A 252 3.10 -17.87 14.68
CA LEU A 252 3.46 -18.77 15.78
C LEU A 252 4.54 -18.20 16.72
N ASP A 253 4.60 -18.73 17.95
CA ASP A 253 5.68 -18.46 18.94
C ASP A 253 6.99 -19.17 18.62
N PHE A 254 8.08 -18.41 18.63
CA PHE A 254 9.42 -18.97 18.82
C PHE A 254 9.55 -19.38 20.29
N GLY A 255 9.46 -20.69 20.55
CA GLY A 255 9.92 -21.28 21.81
C GLY A 255 8.87 -21.64 22.88
N SER A 256 7.57 -21.35 22.70
CA SER A 256 6.55 -21.72 23.71
C SER A 256 5.49 -22.74 23.27
N ASP A 257 5.29 -22.98 21.96
CA ASP A 257 4.08 -23.71 21.51
C ASP A 257 4.28 -24.89 20.54
N VAL A 258 5.45 -25.55 20.50
CA VAL A 258 5.55 -26.80 19.73
C VAL A 258 6.59 -27.81 20.24
N ASP A 259 6.23 -29.10 20.17
CA ASP A 259 7.10 -30.25 20.42
C ASP A 259 8.42 -30.15 19.60
N LEU A 260 9.54 -30.51 20.23
CA LEU A 260 10.92 -30.40 19.72
C LEU A 260 11.19 -31.05 18.33
N ASP A 261 10.32 -31.94 17.84
CA ASP A 261 10.41 -32.53 16.49
C ASP A 261 9.77 -31.64 15.40
N VAL A 262 8.76 -30.84 15.75
CA VAL A 262 8.16 -29.82 14.86
C VAL A 262 9.10 -28.62 14.74
N ASP A 263 9.85 -28.31 15.79
CA ASP A 263 10.83 -27.22 15.86
C ASP A 263 11.87 -27.32 14.72
N ARG A 264 12.38 -28.53 14.43
CA ARG A 264 13.32 -28.73 13.31
C ARG A 264 12.67 -28.62 11.93
N ALA A 265 11.46 -29.12 11.75
CA ALA A 265 10.77 -29.07 10.47
C ALA A 265 10.30 -27.63 10.16
N LEU A 266 9.79 -26.92 11.16
CA LEU A 266 9.40 -25.51 11.05
C LEU A 266 10.63 -24.62 10.84
N ASP A 267 11.73 -24.87 11.55
CA ASP A 267 13.02 -24.18 11.32
C ASP A 267 13.53 -24.42 9.89
N LEU A 268 13.45 -25.64 9.35
CA LEU A 268 13.82 -25.92 7.96
C LEU A 268 12.92 -25.20 6.94
N HIS A 269 11.60 -25.23 7.10
CA HIS A 269 10.68 -24.53 6.18
C HIS A 269 10.87 -23.02 6.25
N LEU A 270 11.12 -22.48 7.44
CA LEU A 270 11.38 -21.06 7.64
C LEU A 270 12.71 -20.63 7.00
N ARG A 271 13.78 -21.43 7.19
CA ARG A 271 15.07 -21.19 6.54
C ARG A 271 14.97 -21.26 5.02
N ASP A 272 14.22 -22.23 4.50
CA ASP A 272 13.94 -22.35 3.06
C ASP A 272 13.19 -21.11 2.55
N ALA A 273 12.15 -20.66 3.25
CA ALA A 273 11.36 -19.49 2.88
C ALA A 273 12.19 -18.20 2.89
N ILE A 274 13.01 -17.98 3.93
CA ILE A 274 13.93 -16.84 4.02
C ILE A 274 14.98 -16.91 2.90
N THR A 275 15.57 -18.08 2.66
CA THR A 275 16.60 -18.23 1.61
C THR A 275 16.00 -17.96 0.24
N GLN A 276 14.81 -18.50 -0.04
CA GLN A 276 14.09 -18.23 -1.27
C GLN A 276 13.74 -16.75 -1.43
N ALA A 277 13.29 -16.08 -0.36
CA ALA A 277 13.02 -14.66 -0.39
C ALA A 277 14.30 -13.84 -0.68
N VAL A 278 15.43 -14.22 -0.09
CA VAL A 278 16.73 -13.60 -0.39
C VAL A 278 17.13 -13.81 -1.85
N ASP A 279 17.01 -15.03 -2.38
CA ASP A 279 17.40 -15.35 -3.76
C ASP A 279 16.47 -14.70 -4.81
N LEU A 280 15.21 -14.42 -4.45
CA LEU A 280 14.22 -13.74 -5.31
C LEU A 280 14.17 -12.22 -5.10
N ASP A 281 15.07 -11.67 -4.28
CA ASP A 281 15.09 -10.26 -3.88
C ASP A 281 13.74 -9.79 -3.30
N GLU A 282 13.04 -10.65 -2.56
CA GLU A 282 11.82 -10.34 -1.83
C GLU A 282 12.19 -9.81 -0.43
N PRO A 283 12.05 -8.50 -0.16
CA PRO A 283 12.50 -7.91 1.10
C PRO A 283 11.51 -8.12 2.25
N GLN A 284 10.31 -8.61 1.97
CA GLN A 284 9.20 -8.74 2.92
C GLN A 284 8.55 -10.10 2.72
N LEU A 285 8.33 -10.80 3.83
CA LEU A 285 7.80 -12.15 3.87
C LEU A 285 6.83 -12.26 5.05
N ALA A 286 5.72 -12.94 4.85
CA ALA A 286 4.90 -13.44 5.94
C ALA A 286 4.76 -14.96 5.80
N VAL A 287 4.80 -15.68 6.91
CA VAL A 287 4.55 -17.12 6.94
C VAL A 287 3.26 -17.34 7.70
N ARG A 288 2.33 -18.05 7.06
CA ARG A 288 1.05 -18.49 7.63
C ARG A 288 0.87 -19.96 7.32
N ASP A 289 0.63 -20.79 8.33
CA ASP A 289 0.48 -22.25 8.18
C ASP A 289 1.62 -22.90 7.36
N GLY A 290 2.85 -22.39 7.51
CA GLY A 290 4.03 -22.85 6.78
C GLY A 290 4.11 -22.42 5.30
N GLN A 291 3.12 -21.69 4.78
CA GLN A 291 3.17 -21.09 3.45
C GLN A 291 3.77 -19.68 3.53
N ALA A 292 4.73 -19.41 2.64
CA ALA A 292 5.34 -18.11 2.45
C ALA A 292 4.47 -17.20 1.56
N TRP A 293 4.30 -15.94 1.97
CA TRP A 293 3.52 -14.92 1.30
C TRP A 293 4.35 -13.65 1.13
N VAL A 294 4.16 -12.95 0.02
CA VAL A 294 4.87 -11.70 -0.29
C VAL A 294 3.89 -10.60 -0.70
N PRO A 295 4.13 -9.34 -0.28
CA PRO A 295 3.19 -8.27 -0.48
C PRO A 295 3.25 -7.72 -1.91
N ARG A 296 2.10 -7.38 -2.47
CA ARG A 296 1.91 -6.79 -3.80
C ARG A 296 0.87 -5.70 -3.72
N LEU A 297 1.15 -4.57 -4.34
CA LEU A 297 0.17 -3.51 -4.51
C LEU A 297 -0.71 -3.86 -5.71
N MET A 298 -2.01 -4.01 -5.48
CA MET A 298 -2.99 -4.40 -6.49
C MET A 298 -4.01 -3.28 -6.66
N ARG A 299 -4.59 -3.13 -7.86
CA ARG A 299 -5.68 -2.16 -8.05
C ARG A 299 -6.87 -2.60 -7.22
N ALA A 300 -7.46 -1.66 -6.47
CA ALA A 300 -8.66 -1.93 -5.70
C ALA A 300 -9.77 -2.32 -6.69
N SER A 301 -10.25 -3.56 -6.61
CA SER A 301 -11.45 -3.98 -7.34
C SER A 301 -12.66 -3.72 -6.45
N VAL A 302 -13.72 -3.16 -7.02
CA VAL A 302 -15.01 -3.16 -6.34
C VAL A 302 -15.50 -4.60 -6.32
N GLY A 303 -15.60 -5.20 -5.13
CA GLY A 303 -16.02 -6.59 -4.96
C GLY A 303 -17.28 -6.91 -5.76
N SER A 304 -17.31 -8.07 -6.40
CA SER A 304 -18.44 -8.55 -7.21
C SER A 304 -19.57 -9.17 -6.38
N ASP A 305 -19.62 -8.96 -5.06
CA ASP A 305 -20.66 -9.50 -4.19
C ASP A 305 -21.71 -8.44 -3.82
N PRO A 306 -22.87 -8.40 -4.51
CA PRO A 306 -24.04 -7.65 -4.07
C PRO A 306 -24.83 -8.36 -2.95
N GLU A 307 -24.45 -9.57 -2.51
CA GLU A 307 -25.27 -10.40 -1.60
C GLU A 307 -24.68 -10.65 -0.20
N GLY A 308 -23.59 -10.00 0.21
CA GLY A 308 -22.95 -10.30 1.52
C GLY A 308 -22.41 -9.13 2.35
N ARG A 309 -22.24 -7.94 1.77
CA ARG A 309 -21.86 -6.73 2.51
C ARG A 309 -22.98 -5.71 2.39
N GLU A 310 -23.96 -5.79 3.30
CA GLU A 310 -24.90 -4.68 3.51
C GLU A 310 -24.12 -3.49 4.06
N GLY A 311 -23.75 -2.56 3.17
CA GLY A 311 -23.07 -1.34 3.56
C GLY A 311 -22.40 -0.63 2.39
N THR A 312 -23.17 0.03 1.53
CA THR A 312 -22.75 1.38 1.11
C THR A 312 -22.32 2.11 2.38
N PRO A 313 -21.21 2.89 2.42
CA PRO A 313 -20.86 3.65 3.62
C PRO A 313 -22.13 4.33 4.09
N ALA A 314 -22.56 4.02 5.32
CA ALA A 314 -23.79 4.57 5.86
C ALA A 314 -23.68 6.07 5.66
N ALA A 315 -24.58 6.63 4.84
CA ALA A 315 -24.53 8.04 4.53
C ALA A 315 -24.44 8.79 5.86
N LEU A 316 -23.41 9.62 6.02
CA LEU A 316 -23.22 10.36 7.26
C LEU A 316 -24.52 11.12 7.55
N ASP A 317 -24.98 11.03 8.78
CA ASP A 317 -26.15 11.79 9.23
C ASP A 317 -25.88 13.28 9.01
N PRO A 318 -26.64 13.98 8.14
CA PRO A 318 -26.46 15.40 7.89
C PRO A 318 -26.60 16.26 9.16
N ASP A 319 -27.40 15.80 10.13
CA ASP A 319 -27.61 16.47 11.41
C ASP A 319 -26.54 16.09 12.46
N GLY A 320 -25.66 15.14 12.14
CA GLY A 320 -24.51 14.75 12.95
C GLY A 320 -23.29 15.64 12.73
N THR A 321 -22.41 15.68 13.74
CA THR A 321 -21.13 16.40 13.70
C THR A 321 -20.01 15.53 13.15
N VAL A 322 -19.20 16.08 12.23
CA VAL A 322 -17.92 15.48 11.80
C VAL A 322 -16.74 16.27 12.37
N LEU A 323 -15.87 15.57 13.10
CA LEU A 323 -14.63 16.12 13.66
C LEU A 323 -13.48 15.94 12.66
N VAL A 324 -12.79 17.03 12.32
CA VAL A 324 -11.60 17.01 11.45
C VAL A 324 -10.39 17.54 12.20
N THR A 325 -9.45 16.66 12.58
CA THR A 325 -8.17 17.10 13.16
C THR A 325 -7.20 17.54 12.07
N GLY A 326 -6.39 18.55 12.36
CA GLY A 326 -5.67 19.27 11.31
C GLY A 326 -6.62 20.06 10.41
N GLY A 327 -7.87 20.30 10.85
CA GLY A 327 -8.96 20.86 10.05
C GLY A 327 -8.74 22.29 9.56
N THR A 328 -7.80 23.03 10.16
CA THR A 328 -7.39 24.37 9.71
C THR A 328 -6.16 24.34 8.78
N GLY A 329 -5.57 23.17 8.55
CA GLY A 329 -4.49 22.97 7.59
C GLY A 329 -5.00 22.86 6.15
N THR A 330 -4.08 22.87 5.18
CA THR A 330 -4.42 22.83 3.74
C THR A 330 -5.31 21.64 3.37
N LEU A 331 -4.90 20.42 3.75
CA LEU A 331 -5.68 19.21 3.46
C LEU A 331 -6.99 19.16 4.26
N GLY A 332 -6.94 19.49 5.55
CA GLY A 332 -8.13 19.51 6.41
C GLY A 332 -9.20 20.48 5.91
N GLY A 333 -8.82 21.65 5.40
CA GLY A 333 -9.75 22.62 4.82
C GLY A 333 -10.38 22.14 3.51
N LEU A 334 -9.62 21.48 2.63
CA LEU A 334 -10.15 20.88 1.39
C LEU A 334 -11.14 19.77 1.69
N VAL A 335 -10.81 18.90 2.65
CA VAL A 335 -11.70 17.82 3.09
C VAL A 335 -12.96 18.41 3.72
N ALA A 336 -12.84 19.40 4.62
CA ALA A 336 -13.99 20.05 5.21
C ALA A 336 -14.94 20.66 4.16
N GLU A 337 -14.41 21.28 3.11
CA GLU A 337 -15.23 21.81 2.02
C GLU A 337 -15.94 20.71 1.22
N HIS A 338 -15.24 19.59 0.98
CA HIS A 338 -15.82 18.40 0.34
C HIS A 338 -16.91 17.75 1.18
N LEU A 339 -16.74 17.65 2.50
CA LEU A 339 -17.74 17.14 3.43
C LEU A 339 -19.06 17.90 3.33
N VAL A 340 -19.00 19.24 3.24
CA VAL A 340 -20.20 20.07 3.11
C VAL A 340 -20.82 19.96 1.73
N ARG A 341 -20.01 20.06 0.67
CA ARG A 341 -20.52 20.11 -0.71
C ARG A 341 -21.03 18.77 -1.22
N THR A 342 -20.30 17.71 -0.93
CA THR A 342 -20.50 16.39 -1.54
C THR A 342 -21.23 15.47 -0.58
N TRP A 343 -20.80 15.44 0.69
CA TRP A 343 -21.39 14.54 1.70
C TRP A 343 -22.50 15.20 2.51
N GLN A 344 -22.83 16.47 2.22
CA GLN A 344 -23.92 17.22 2.84
C GLN A 344 -23.86 17.30 4.37
N VAL A 345 -22.65 17.26 4.93
CA VAL A 345 -22.43 17.38 6.37
C VAL A 345 -22.86 18.77 6.85
N GLY A 346 -23.83 18.82 7.77
CA GLY A 346 -24.36 20.07 8.31
C GLY A 346 -23.53 20.65 9.45
N HIS A 347 -22.77 19.83 10.18
CA HIS A 347 -22.05 20.24 11.39
C HIS A 347 -20.57 19.81 11.34
N LEU A 348 -19.66 20.79 11.42
CA LEU A 348 -18.22 20.56 11.38
C LEU A 348 -17.54 21.03 12.66
N LEU A 349 -16.68 20.18 13.20
CA LEU A 349 -15.75 20.49 14.28
C LEU A 349 -14.31 20.44 13.77
N LEU A 350 -13.73 21.61 13.48
CA LEU A 350 -12.37 21.72 12.97
C LEU A 350 -11.39 21.91 14.12
N VAL A 351 -10.43 20.98 14.24
CA VAL A 351 -9.53 20.91 15.39
C VAL A 351 -8.09 21.14 14.95
N SER A 352 -7.39 22.02 15.67
CA SER A 352 -5.94 22.19 15.53
C SER A 352 -5.37 22.86 16.77
N ARG A 353 -4.07 22.73 17.05
CA ARG A 353 -3.42 23.39 18.19
C ARG A 353 -3.62 24.91 18.24
N ARG A 354 -3.65 25.57 17.07
CA ARG A 354 -3.87 27.03 16.97
C ARG A 354 -5.35 27.42 16.94
N GLY A 355 -6.25 26.46 16.71
CA GLY A 355 -7.70 26.67 16.64
C GLY A 355 -8.10 27.89 15.78
N PRO A 356 -8.97 28.79 16.30
CA PRO A 356 -9.42 29.99 15.58
C PRO A 356 -8.32 30.97 15.17
N ASP A 357 -7.14 30.89 15.81
CA ASP A 357 -5.99 31.75 15.53
C ASP A 357 -5.06 31.17 14.45
N ALA A 358 -5.40 30.01 13.88
CA ALA A 358 -4.66 29.47 12.75
C ALA A 358 -4.81 30.38 11.51
N PRO A 359 -3.73 30.59 10.72
CA PRO A 359 -3.81 31.38 9.50
C PRO A 359 -4.91 30.88 8.55
N GLY A 360 -5.82 31.77 8.13
CA GLY A 360 -6.91 31.44 7.22
C GLY A 360 -8.10 30.68 7.86
N ALA A 361 -8.09 30.40 9.17
CA ALA A 361 -9.16 29.65 9.84
C ALA A 361 -10.52 30.36 9.78
N ARG A 362 -10.54 31.68 10.00
CA ARG A 362 -11.78 32.48 9.93
C ARG A 362 -12.36 32.53 8.52
N ASP A 363 -11.49 32.66 7.52
CA ASP A 363 -11.91 32.66 6.12
C ASP A 363 -12.44 31.27 5.71
N LEU A 364 -11.82 30.20 6.20
CA LEU A 364 -12.31 28.83 6.01
C LEU A 364 -13.69 28.63 6.64
N ALA A 365 -13.88 29.04 7.90
CA ALA A 365 -15.19 28.97 8.56
C ALA A 365 -16.26 29.73 7.77
N ALA A 366 -16.00 30.98 7.41
CA ALA A 366 -16.95 31.80 6.65
C ALA A 366 -17.31 31.18 5.28
N ARG A 367 -16.34 30.55 4.59
CA ARG A 367 -16.63 29.83 3.33
C ARG A 367 -17.53 28.62 3.54
N LEU A 368 -17.25 27.80 4.56
CA LEU A 368 -18.03 26.60 4.88
C LEU A 368 -19.44 26.96 5.38
N GLU A 369 -19.57 28.02 6.18
CA GLU A 369 -20.86 28.57 6.60
C GLU A 369 -21.66 29.13 5.42
N GLY A 370 -20.99 29.79 4.48
CA GLY A 370 -21.60 30.21 3.21
C GLY A 370 -22.09 29.05 2.33
N LEU A 371 -21.59 27.83 2.55
CA LEU A 371 -22.04 26.59 1.90
C LEU A 371 -23.16 25.88 2.67
N GLY A 372 -23.56 26.38 3.85
CA GLY A 372 -24.69 25.89 4.62
C GLY A 372 -24.35 25.07 5.86
N ALA A 373 -23.05 24.88 6.18
CA ALA A 373 -22.64 24.14 7.38
C ALA A 373 -22.50 25.04 8.61
N ARG A 374 -22.70 24.49 9.81
CA ARG A 374 -22.29 25.11 11.08
C ARG A 374 -20.88 24.69 11.42
N VAL A 375 -19.98 25.66 11.62
CA VAL A 375 -18.57 25.39 11.87
C VAL A 375 -18.16 25.81 13.27
N ARG A 376 -17.61 24.87 14.04
CA ARG A 376 -16.92 25.14 15.30
C ARG A 376 -15.42 24.87 15.12
N ILE A 377 -14.59 25.87 15.38
CA ILE A 377 -13.13 25.70 15.38
C ILE A 377 -12.64 25.63 16.83
N ALA A 378 -11.95 24.55 17.18
CA ALA A 378 -11.43 24.31 18.53
C ALA A 378 -9.89 24.31 18.55
N ALA A 379 -9.32 24.96 19.57
CA ALA A 379 -7.89 24.90 19.88
C ALA A 379 -7.63 23.72 20.81
N VAL A 380 -7.26 22.56 20.26
CA VAL A 380 -6.99 21.34 21.03
C VAL A 380 -5.71 20.70 20.50
N ASP A 381 -4.85 20.28 21.42
CA ASP A 381 -3.73 19.41 21.10
C ASP A 381 -4.19 17.95 21.17
N VAL A 382 -4.13 17.25 20.03
CA VAL A 382 -4.57 15.85 19.93
C VAL A 382 -3.63 14.91 20.69
N THR A 383 -2.43 15.37 21.06
CA THR A 383 -1.49 14.59 21.89
C THR A 383 -1.85 14.63 23.38
N ASP A 384 -2.87 15.39 23.79
CA ASP A 384 -3.38 15.42 25.16
C ASP A 384 -4.68 14.61 25.22
N ALA A 385 -4.61 13.43 25.86
CA ALA A 385 -5.74 12.50 25.96
C ALA A 385 -6.96 13.13 26.66
N SER A 386 -6.72 13.91 27.72
CA SER A 386 -7.79 14.57 28.47
C SER A 386 -8.44 15.66 27.64
N ALA A 387 -7.65 16.46 26.93
CA ALA A 387 -8.18 17.50 26.05
C ALA A 387 -9.00 16.92 24.89
N VAL A 388 -8.61 15.76 24.34
CA VAL A 388 -9.40 15.05 23.33
C VAL A 388 -10.70 14.50 23.91
N ALA A 389 -10.67 13.90 25.10
CA ALA A 389 -11.86 13.41 25.78
C ALA A 389 -12.85 14.54 26.08
N ASP A 390 -12.37 15.67 26.63
CA ASP A 390 -13.19 16.86 26.91
C ASP A 390 -13.79 17.45 25.62
N LEU A 391 -13.03 17.46 24.53
CA LEU A 391 -13.50 17.94 23.23
C LEU A 391 -14.67 17.08 22.70
N VAL A 392 -14.55 15.75 22.82
CA VAL A 392 -15.57 14.80 22.37
C VAL A 392 -16.79 14.84 23.27
N ALA A 393 -16.60 14.87 24.59
CA ALA A 393 -17.69 15.00 25.56
C ALA A 393 -18.45 16.34 25.45
N GLY A 394 -17.77 17.39 24.97
CA GLY A 394 -18.37 18.70 24.71
C GLY A 394 -19.07 18.86 23.36
N VAL A 395 -19.24 17.79 22.57
CA VAL A 395 -20.07 17.82 21.36
C VAL A 395 -21.55 17.92 21.75
N ASP A 396 -22.31 18.71 21.00
CA ASP A 396 -23.74 18.91 21.25
C ASP A 396 -24.51 17.59 21.10
N ALA A 397 -25.30 17.24 22.10
CA ALA A 397 -26.10 16.01 22.08
C ALA A 397 -27.24 16.07 21.07
N GLU A 398 -27.70 17.27 20.67
CA GLU A 398 -28.68 17.44 19.58
C GLU A 398 -28.05 17.17 18.19
N HIS A 399 -26.71 17.28 18.09
CA HIS A 399 -25.94 17.09 16.87
C HIS A 399 -24.73 16.18 17.15
N PRO A 400 -24.96 14.89 17.48
CA PRO A 400 -23.95 14.00 18.04
C PRO A 400 -22.77 13.79 17.08
N LEU A 401 -21.61 13.41 17.63
CA LEU A 401 -20.45 13.07 16.81
C LEU A 401 -20.72 11.78 16.02
N THR A 402 -20.73 11.86 14.69
CA THR A 402 -21.00 10.72 13.79
C THR A 402 -19.83 10.38 12.88
N GLY A 403 -18.84 11.27 12.75
CA GLY A 403 -17.66 11.05 11.94
C GLY A 403 -16.39 11.67 12.51
N VAL A 404 -15.26 10.98 12.30
CA VAL A 404 -13.91 11.48 12.62
C VAL A 404 -13.01 11.37 11.40
N ILE A 405 -12.32 12.45 11.06
CA ILE A 405 -11.23 12.48 10.09
C ILE A 405 -9.95 12.98 10.76
N HIS A 406 -8.96 12.08 10.86
CA HIS A 406 -7.65 12.39 11.41
C HIS A 406 -6.67 12.82 10.30
N ALA A 407 -6.62 14.12 10.01
CA ALA A 407 -5.74 14.71 8.98
C ALA A 407 -4.53 15.48 9.57
N THR A 408 -4.25 15.34 10.86
CA THR A 408 -3.08 15.95 11.50
C THR A 408 -1.81 15.26 11.05
N GLY A 409 -0.75 16.00 10.70
CA GLY A 409 0.55 15.41 10.35
C GLY A 409 1.69 16.40 10.57
N LEU A 410 2.85 15.86 10.92
CA LEU A 410 4.11 16.59 11.03
C LEU A 410 5.17 15.82 10.24
N LEU A 411 6.00 16.55 9.48
CA LEU A 411 7.18 16.00 8.83
C LEU A 411 8.42 16.48 9.59
N ASP A 412 9.36 15.58 9.81
CA ASP A 412 10.66 15.88 10.42
C ASP A 412 11.71 14.90 9.89
N ASP A 413 11.82 14.88 8.57
CA ASP A 413 12.53 13.88 7.79
C ASP A 413 14.05 13.91 8.04
N ALA A 414 14.64 12.72 8.09
CA ALA A 414 16.08 12.51 8.18
C ALA A 414 16.40 11.11 7.65
N VAL A 415 17.52 10.97 6.94
CA VAL A 415 18.07 9.64 6.58
C VAL A 415 18.27 8.82 7.85
N LEU A 416 18.19 7.50 7.72
CA LEU A 416 18.13 6.57 8.83
C LEU A 416 19.30 6.75 9.82
N THR A 417 20.51 7.00 9.32
CA THR A 417 21.72 7.21 10.14
C THR A 417 21.75 8.55 10.88
N SER A 418 20.91 9.51 10.50
CA SER A 418 20.78 10.83 11.14
C SER A 418 19.44 11.00 11.88
N GLN A 419 18.60 9.97 11.86
CA GLN A 419 17.33 9.95 12.55
C GLN A 419 17.55 9.80 14.06
N THR A 420 16.71 10.43 14.88
CA THR A 420 16.84 10.38 16.35
C THR A 420 15.54 9.97 17.03
N PRO A 421 15.60 9.38 18.24
CA PRO A 421 14.40 9.04 19.02
C PRO A 421 13.45 10.23 19.24
N GLU A 422 13.98 11.45 19.37
CA GLU A 422 13.18 12.66 19.58
C GLU A 422 12.46 13.09 18.30
N ARG A 423 13.11 12.99 17.14
CA ARG A 423 12.48 13.25 15.83
C ARG A 423 11.38 12.22 15.57
N LEU A 424 11.64 10.95 15.89
CA LEU A 424 10.65 9.88 15.82
C LEU A 424 9.45 10.17 16.73
N ALA A 425 9.68 10.46 18.02
CA ALA A 425 8.62 10.76 18.98
C ALA A 425 7.77 11.99 18.60
N ARG A 426 8.39 13.05 18.06
CA ARG A 426 7.66 14.25 17.60
C ARG A 426 6.68 13.95 16.47
N VAL A 427 7.10 13.18 15.47
CA VAL A 427 6.24 12.79 14.33
C VAL A 427 5.17 11.80 14.79
N TRP A 428 5.56 10.84 15.64
CA TRP A 428 4.67 9.86 16.25
C TRP A 428 3.52 10.51 17.00
N ALA A 429 3.82 11.48 17.88
CA ALA A 429 2.83 12.11 18.74
C ALA A 429 1.68 12.73 17.93
N ALA A 430 2.00 13.46 16.85
CA ALA A 430 1.01 14.14 16.03
C ALA A 430 0.10 13.19 15.22
N LYS A 431 0.53 11.94 15.01
CA LYS A 431 -0.15 10.91 14.20
C LYS A 431 -0.67 9.77 15.06
N ALA A 432 0.20 8.85 15.45
CA ALA A 432 -0.16 7.62 16.14
C ALA A 432 -0.77 7.88 17.53
N THR A 433 -0.15 8.73 18.35
CA THR A 433 -0.71 9.07 19.68
C THR A 433 -2.04 9.80 19.54
N GLY A 434 -2.15 10.77 18.62
CA GLY A 434 -3.40 11.47 18.36
C GLY A 434 -4.53 10.54 17.87
N ALA A 435 -4.21 9.59 16.99
CA ALA A 435 -5.16 8.58 16.52
C ALA A 435 -5.60 7.64 17.64
N ALA A 436 -4.68 7.24 18.52
CA ALA A 436 -4.99 6.42 19.69
C ALA A 436 -5.93 7.14 20.67
N HIS A 437 -5.68 8.42 20.96
CA HIS A 437 -6.58 9.22 21.81
C HIS A 437 -7.97 9.39 21.20
N LEU A 438 -8.05 9.61 19.88
CA LEU A 438 -9.32 9.68 19.17
C LEU A 438 -10.06 8.34 19.22
N HIS A 439 -9.35 7.22 19.02
CA HIS A 439 -9.93 5.89 19.17
C HIS A 439 -10.55 5.73 20.56
N THR A 440 -9.76 5.97 21.62
CA THR A 440 -10.21 5.80 23.01
C THR A 440 -11.41 6.69 23.34
N ALA A 441 -11.39 7.96 22.92
CA ALA A 441 -12.47 8.91 23.21
C ALA A 441 -13.75 8.63 22.43
N THR A 442 -13.71 7.81 21.39
CA THR A 442 -14.85 7.57 20.48
C THR A 442 -15.26 6.11 20.33
N ALA A 443 -14.62 5.18 21.06
CA ALA A 443 -14.86 3.75 20.93
C ALA A 443 -16.33 3.36 21.20
N ASP A 444 -16.98 4.02 22.16
CA ASP A 444 -18.37 3.76 22.54
C ASP A 444 -19.39 4.63 21.78
N LEU A 445 -18.95 5.44 20.83
CA LEU A 445 -19.83 6.32 20.05
C LEU A 445 -20.31 5.62 18.76
N PRO A 446 -21.55 5.87 18.32
CA PRO A 446 -22.10 5.28 17.11
C PRO A 446 -21.58 6.01 15.86
N LEU A 447 -20.26 6.04 15.68
CA LEU A 447 -19.65 6.61 14.50
C LEU A 447 -20.04 5.81 13.26
N ALA A 448 -20.29 6.51 12.15
CA ALA A 448 -20.39 5.92 10.82
C ALA A 448 -19.06 5.99 10.06
N LEU A 449 -18.14 6.88 10.48
CA LEU A 449 -16.84 7.07 9.86
C LEU A 449 -15.73 7.33 10.89
N PHE A 450 -14.62 6.62 10.75
CA PHE A 450 -13.35 6.96 11.39
C PHE A 450 -12.23 6.81 10.35
N ALA A 451 -11.90 7.90 9.68
CA ALA A 451 -10.90 7.93 8.61
C ALA A 451 -9.59 8.56 9.08
N MET A 452 -8.47 7.91 8.81
CA MET A 452 -7.13 8.39 9.11
C MET A 452 -6.39 8.68 7.81
N PHE A 453 -5.78 9.86 7.73
CA PHE A 453 -4.96 10.21 6.59
C PHE A 453 -3.56 9.68 6.86
N SER A 454 -3.22 8.59 6.18
CA SER A 454 -1.90 7.97 6.19
C SER A 454 -1.08 8.47 4.99
N SER A 455 0.01 7.78 4.65
CA SER A 455 0.86 8.08 3.51
C SER A 455 1.32 6.81 2.84
N ALA A 456 1.45 6.84 1.51
CA ALA A 456 2.09 5.79 0.74
C ALA A 456 3.51 5.48 1.22
N ALA A 457 4.20 6.41 1.89
CA ALA A 457 5.50 6.15 2.54
C ALA A 457 5.41 5.07 3.64
N GLY A 458 4.28 4.98 4.35
CA GLY A 458 4.04 3.94 5.36
C GLY A 458 3.92 2.54 4.75
N VAL A 459 3.42 2.44 3.51
CA VAL A 459 3.14 1.17 2.81
C VAL A 459 4.28 0.74 1.87
N LEU A 460 4.86 1.70 1.14
CA LEU A 460 5.87 1.44 0.11
C LEU A 460 7.30 1.67 0.61
N GLY A 461 7.46 2.37 1.75
CA GLY A 461 8.74 2.90 2.20
C GLY A 461 9.14 4.17 1.43
N SER A 462 9.86 5.07 2.09
CA SER A 462 10.41 6.26 1.45
C SER A 462 11.73 6.67 2.12
N PRO A 463 12.84 6.80 1.37
CA PRO A 463 14.11 7.21 1.93
C PRO A 463 14.00 8.51 2.72
N GLY A 464 14.55 8.54 3.93
CA GLY A 464 14.54 9.68 4.85
C GLY A 464 13.25 9.84 5.66
N GLN A 465 12.29 8.93 5.53
CA GLN A 465 10.96 9.04 6.15
C GLN A 465 10.66 7.90 7.14
N ALA A 466 11.69 7.28 7.71
CA ALA A 466 11.56 6.19 8.68
C ALA A 466 10.60 6.52 9.85
N ASN A 467 10.66 7.73 10.40
CA ASN A 467 9.75 8.18 11.47
C ASN A 467 8.30 8.38 11.00
N TYR A 468 8.13 9.00 9.85
CA TYR A 468 6.83 9.27 9.27
C TYR A 468 6.15 7.97 8.81
N ALA A 469 6.89 7.07 8.16
CA ALA A 469 6.41 5.77 7.74
C ALA A 469 5.96 4.92 8.93
N ALA A 470 6.72 4.92 10.03
CA ALA A 470 6.34 4.22 11.26
C ALA A 470 5.00 4.72 11.84
N ALA A 471 4.85 6.03 11.97
CA ALA A 471 3.64 6.64 12.52
C ALA A 471 2.40 6.43 11.63
N ASN A 472 2.58 6.40 10.31
CA ASN A 472 1.49 6.11 9.37
C ASN A 472 1.10 4.63 9.37
N ALA A 473 2.08 3.71 9.44
CA ALA A 473 1.81 2.28 9.50
C ALA A 473 1.07 1.87 10.79
N PHE A 474 1.31 2.59 11.91
CA PHE A 474 0.47 2.46 13.10
C PHE A 474 -1.00 2.82 12.81
N CYS A 475 -1.27 3.94 12.14
CA CYS A 475 -2.63 4.34 11.76
C CYS A 475 -3.28 3.33 10.80
N ASP A 476 -2.50 2.77 9.88
CA ASP A 476 -2.95 1.74 8.95
C ASP A 476 -3.44 0.49 9.71
N ALA A 477 -2.65 -0.01 10.65
CA ALA A 477 -3.03 -1.14 11.48
C ALA A 477 -4.14 -0.81 12.49
N LEU A 478 -4.22 0.44 12.98
CA LEU A 478 -5.33 0.87 13.84
C LEU A 478 -6.67 0.85 13.08
N ALA A 479 -6.68 1.12 11.77
CA ALA A 479 -7.90 1.00 10.97
C ALA A 479 -8.39 -0.46 10.91
N ALA A 480 -7.46 -1.40 10.66
CA ALA A 480 -7.75 -2.83 10.65
C ALA A 480 -8.20 -3.31 12.04
N HIS A 481 -7.51 -2.88 13.11
CA HIS A 481 -7.89 -3.17 14.48
C HIS A 481 -9.31 -2.71 14.80
N ARG A 482 -9.70 -1.50 14.38
CA ARG A 482 -11.07 -0.99 14.58
C ARG A 482 -12.10 -1.86 13.87
N GLN A 483 -11.85 -2.20 12.60
CA GLN A 483 -12.76 -3.07 11.84
C GLN A 483 -12.90 -4.47 12.48
N ALA A 484 -11.79 -5.06 12.95
CA ALA A 484 -11.82 -6.34 13.66
C ALA A 484 -12.67 -6.32 14.95
N HIS A 485 -12.86 -5.14 15.55
CA HIS A 485 -13.72 -4.92 16.71
C HIS A 485 -15.12 -4.40 16.35
N GLY A 486 -15.51 -4.46 15.07
CA GLY A 486 -16.82 -4.00 14.60
C GLY A 486 -16.99 -2.48 14.61
N LEU A 487 -15.90 -1.72 14.75
CA LEU A 487 -15.92 -0.26 14.70
C LEU A 487 -15.55 0.23 13.29
N PRO A 488 -16.10 1.36 12.82
CA PRO A 488 -15.64 1.97 11.58
C PRO A 488 -14.14 2.28 11.68
N GLY A 489 -13.40 1.93 10.63
CA GLY A 489 -11.97 2.21 10.51
C GLY A 489 -11.56 2.23 9.05
N LEU A 490 -10.93 3.32 8.63
CA LEU A 490 -10.35 3.48 7.29
C LEU A 490 -9.03 4.24 7.42
N SER A 491 -7.97 3.71 6.84
CA SER A 491 -6.73 4.43 6.61
C SER A 491 -6.54 4.65 5.11
N VAL A 492 -6.33 5.90 4.71
CA VAL A 492 -6.04 6.25 3.32
C VAL A 492 -4.57 6.66 3.22
N ALA A 493 -3.75 5.77 2.66
CA ALA A 493 -2.33 5.99 2.42
C ALA A 493 -2.14 6.86 1.17
N TRP A 494 -2.05 8.16 1.37
CA TRP A 494 -1.99 9.14 0.28
C TRP A 494 -0.63 9.15 -0.42
N GLY A 495 -0.68 9.16 -1.76
CA GLY A 495 0.39 9.66 -2.61
C GLY A 495 0.49 11.20 -2.56
N LEU A 496 1.21 11.79 -3.52
CA LEU A 496 1.51 13.22 -3.49
C LEU A 496 0.30 14.08 -3.89
N TRP A 497 -0.10 15.04 -3.07
CA TRP A 497 -1.08 16.08 -3.42
C TRP A 497 -0.37 17.31 -4.02
N ALA A 498 -0.89 17.86 -5.12
CA ALA A 498 -0.29 19.02 -5.78
C ALA A 498 -0.33 20.28 -4.89
N GLN A 499 -1.47 20.56 -4.27
CA GLN A 499 -1.71 21.79 -3.51
C GLN A 499 -0.93 21.86 -2.18
N SER A 500 -0.62 20.72 -1.54
CA SER A 500 0.24 20.68 -0.35
C SER A 500 1.72 20.94 -0.68
N SER A 501 2.13 20.60 -1.90
CA SER A 501 3.50 20.78 -2.40
C SER A 501 3.83 22.25 -2.69
N GLU A 502 2.85 23.05 -3.12
CA GLU A 502 3.06 24.46 -3.45
C GLU A 502 3.21 25.35 -2.19
N MET A 503 2.51 25.02 -1.11
CA MET A 503 2.48 25.85 0.10
C MET A 503 3.65 25.57 1.08
N THR A 504 4.32 24.42 0.96
CA THR A 504 5.48 24.04 1.80
C THR A 504 6.84 24.43 1.18
N GLY A 505 6.85 25.01 -0.03
CA GLY A 505 7.88 25.89 -0.60
C GLY A 505 9.28 25.32 -0.86
N LYS A 506 9.99 24.84 0.18
CA LYS A 506 11.40 24.39 0.10
C LYS A 506 11.60 22.90 0.36
N LEU A 507 10.70 22.22 1.09
CA LEU A 507 10.77 20.76 1.29
C LEU A 507 10.09 19.97 0.16
N ALA A 508 8.98 20.50 -0.37
CA ALA A 508 8.21 19.88 -1.44
C ALA A 508 8.96 19.67 -2.77
N THR A 509 10.04 20.41 -3.03
CA THR A 509 10.85 20.22 -4.24
C THR A 509 11.66 18.92 -4.19
N THR A 510 12.16 18.55 -3.00
CA THR A 510 12.91 17.32 -2.78
C THR A 510 11.98 16.11 -2.77
N ASP A 511 10.80 16.25 -2.16
CA ASP A 511 9.75 15.22 -2.11
C ASP A 511 9.14 14.96 -3.49
N ARG A 512 8.85 16.01 -4.29
CA ARG A 512 8.44 15.86 -5.69
C ARG A 512 9.48 15.10 -6.51
N ALA A 513 10.75 15.47 -6.39
CA ALA A 513 11.83 14.82 -7.13
C ALA A 513 12.04 13.36 -6.69
N ARG A 514 11.87 13.05 -5.40
CA ARG A 514 11.97 11.69 -4.86
C ARG A 514 10.79 10.82 -5.30
N MET A 515 9.56 11.28 -5.10
CA MET A 515 8.35 10.53 -5.44
C MET A 515 8.15 10.34 -6.94
N SER A 516 8.54 11.33 -7.76
CA SER A 516 8.55 11.15 -9.22
C SER A 516 9.54 10.07 -9.68
N ARG A 517 10.68 9.90 -9.00
CA ARG A 517 11.61 8.77 -9.24
C ARG A 517 11.03 7.43 -8.79
N SER A 518 10.12 7.43 -7.81
CA SER A 518 9.39 6.24 -7.33
C SER A 518 8.17 5.88 -8.18
N GLY A 519 7.91 6.59 -9.29
CA GLY A 519 6.73 6.39 -10.13
C GLY A 519 5.42 6.95 -9.56
N ILE A 520 5.46 7.74 -8.48
CA ILE A 520 4.28 8.37 -7.87
C ILE A 520 4.18 9.84 -8.32
N ALA A 521 3.14 10.13 -9.11
CA ALA A 521 2.86 11.47 -9.61
C ALA A 521 1.98 12.28 -8.65
N ALA A 522 2.09 13.61 -8.75
CA ALA A 522 1.23 14.53 -8.00
C ALA A 522 -0.22 14.45 -8.51
N MET A 523 -1.17 14.44 -7.58
CA MET A 523 -2.61 14.41 -7.83
C MET A 523 -3.22 15.79 -7.63
N SER A 524 -4.21 16.14 -8.46
CA SER A 524 -5.06 17.31 -8.17
C SER A 524 -5.90 17.06 -6.93
N SER A 525 -6.34 18.14 -6.26
CA SER A 525 -7.19 18.04 -5.08
C SER A 525 -8.53 17.36 -5.41
N GLU A 526 -9.08 17.61 -6.59
CA GLU A 526 -10.33 16.99 -7.06
C GLU A 526 -10.18 15.48 -7.23
N LYS A 527 -9.08 15.03 -7.86
CA LYS A 527 -8.79 13.59 -8.01
C LYS A 527 -8.62 12.93 -6.65
N ALA A 528 -7.88 13.56 -5.75
CA ALA A 528 -7.63 13.01 -4.42
C ALA A 528 -8.91 12.93 -3.58
N LEU A 529 -9.78 13.95 -3.61
CA LEU A 529 -11.08 13.91 -2.94
C LEU A 529 -12.01 12.83 -3.54
N GLY A 530 -12.01 12.63 -4.86
CA GLY A 530 -12.71 11.52 -5.49
C GLY A 530 -12.18 10.13 -5.07
N LEU A 531 -10.87 10.02 -4.79
CA LEU A 531 -10.29 8.80 -4.23
C LEU A 531 -10.66 8.60 -2.74
N LEU A 532 -10.90 9.67 -1.98
CA LEU A 532 -11.46 9.56 -0.62
C LEU A 532 -12.87 8.96 -0.69
N ASP A 533 -13.71 9.45 -1.61
CA ASP A 533 -15.06 8.90 -1.84
C ASP A 533 -14.99 7.40 -2.19
N ALA A 534 -14.10 7.04 -3.10
CA ALA A 534 -13.90 5.66 -3.51
C ALA A 534 -13.38 4.77 -2.37
N ALA A 535 -12.45 5.26 -1.55
CA ALA A 535 -11.92 4.53 -0.40
C ALA A 535 -13.01 4.25 0.66
N CYS A 536 -13.84 5.26 0.97
CA CYS A 536 -14.99 5.08 1.87
C CYS A 536 -16.00 4.05 1.35
N ALA A 537 -16.18 3.96 0.03
CA ALA A 537 -17.10 3.02 -0.59
C ALA A 537 -16.56 1.59 -0.71
N GLN A 538 -15.24 1.40 -0.60
CA GLN A 538 -14.61 0.13 -0.90
C GLN A 538 -14.70 -0.86 0.29
N GLY A 539 -14.63 -0.35 1.53
CA GLY A 539 -14.86 -1.12 2.75
C GLY A 539 -13.61 -1.74 3.40
N GLU A 540 -12.46 -1.72 2.74
CA GLU A 540 -11.19 -2.23 3.29
C GLU A 540 -10.60 -1.26 4.33
N PRO A 541 -9.88 -1.79 5.34
CA PRO A 541 -9.30 -0.96 6.40
C PRO A 541 -8.16 -0.08 5.90
N LEU A 542 -7.47 -0.48 4.82
CA LEU A 542 -6.35 0.25 4.23
C LEU A 542 -6.50 0.36 2.71
N CYS A 543 -6.52 1.59 2.21
CA CYS A 543 -6.43 1.89 0.79
C CYS A 543 -5.24 2.80 0.50
N VAL A 544 -4.46 2.49 -0.54
CA VAL A 544 -3.44 3.39 -1.09
C VAL A 544 -4.07 4.23 -2.20
N ALA A 545 -4.09 5.55 -2.02
CA ALA A 545 -4.65 6.50 -2.98
C ALA A 545 -3.51 7.29 -3.62
N ALA A 546 -3.10 6.92 -4.82
CA ALA A 546 -1.95 7.50 -5.51
C ALA A 546 -2.12 7.48 -7.03
N THR A 547 -1.47 8.41 -7.74
CA THR A 547 -1.29 8.25 -9.20
C THR A 547 0.05 7.57 -9.42
N ILE A 548 0.01 6.28 -9.77
CA ILE A 548 1.19 5.47 -10.05
C ILE A 548 1.33 5.35 -11.57
N ASP A 549 2.48 5.74 -12.10
CA ASP A 549 2.86 5.51 -13.49
C ASP A 549 4.01 4.48 -13.54
N PRO A 550 3.70 3.18 -13.71
CA PRO A 550 4.73 2.15 -13.78
C PRO A 550 5.63 2.30 -15.01
N ALA A 551 5.15 2.96 -16.09
CA ALA A 551 5.94 3.16 -17.31
C ALA A 551 7.02 4.25 -17.13
N GLY A 552 6.84 5.16 -16.17
CA GLY A 552 7.84 6.12 -15.75
C GLY A 552 9.05 5.49 -15.03
N VAL A 553 8.93 4.23 -14.58
CA VAL A 553 9.99 3.44 -13.91
C VAL A 553 10.74 2.59 -14.93
N ALA A 554 10.97 3.12 -16.14
CA ALA A 554 11.68 2.44 -17.20
C ALA A 554 13.17 2.20 -16.83
N GLY A 555 13.48 0.99 -16.37
CA GLY A 555 14.84 0.49 -16.22
C GLY A 555 15.22 0.12 -14.78
N VAL A 556 15.26 -1.18 -14.53
CA VAL A 556 15.99 -1.91 -13.47
C VAL A 556 15.54 -1.80 -12.00
N ASP A 557 14.84 -0.75 -11.55
CA ASP A 557 14.51 -0.61 -10.10
C ASP A 557 13.01 -0.36 -9.81
N LEU A 558 12.10 -1.19 -10.33
CA LEU A 558 10.70 -1.16 -9.87
C LEU A 558 10.63 -1.73 -8.44
N PRO A 559 10.12 -0.98 -7.43
CA PRO A 559 9.88 -1.52 -6.11
C PRO A 559 9.11 -2.84 -6.19
N VAL A 560 9.58 -3.86 -5.48
CA VAL A 560 9.08 -5.24 -5.59
C VAL A 560 7.57 -5.34 -5.39
N VAL A 561 7.04 -4.56 -4.44
CA VAL A 561 5.61 -4.47 -4.16
C VAL A 561 4.79 -3.98 -5.36
N LEU A 562 5.35 -3.19 -6.27
CA LEU A 562 4.66 -2.69 -7.46
C LEU A 562 4.68 -3.67 -8.65
N ARG A 563 5.41 -4.80 -8.56
CA ARG A 563 5.50 -5.79 -9.65
C ARG A 563 4.12 -6.33 -10.05
N GLY A 564 3.18 -6.43 -9.11
CA GLY A 564 1.79 -6.83 -9.37
C GLY A 564 1.04 -5.92 -10.35
N LEU A 565 1.45 -4.65 -10.49
CA LEU A 565 0.82 -3.69 -11.41
C LEU A 565 1.31 -3.79 -12.87
N VAL A 566 2.43 -4.46 -13.10
CA VAL A 566 3.06 -4.58 -14.43
C VAL A 566 2.73 -5.90 -15.12
N GLY A 567 2.37 -6.94 -14.34
CA GLY A 567 2.10 -8.31 -14.81
C GLY A 567 0.86 -8.51 -15.71
N GLY A 568 0.14 -7.45 -16.08
CA GLY A 568 -0.99 -7.49 -17.02
C GLY A 568 -0.62 -7.32 -18.50
N ARG A 569 0.67 -7.23 -18.83
CA ARG A 569 1.18 -7.19 -20.21
C ARG A 569 2.05 -8.41 -20.47
N VAL A 570 1.43 -9.55 -20.78
CA VAL A 570 2.09 -10.71 -21.41
C VAL A 570 1.47 -10.93 -22.77
#